data_AF-A0A1C5YEK3-F1
#
_entry.id   AF-A0A1C5YEK3-F1
#
_cell.length_a   1.000
_cell.length_b   1.000
_cell.length_c   1.000
_cell.angle_alpha   90.00
_cell.angle_beta   90.00
_cell.angle_gamma   90.00
#
_symmetry.space_group_name_H-M   'P 1'
#
loop_
_entity.id
_entity.type
_entity.pdbx_description
1 polymer ?
#
loop_
_entity_poly.entity_id
_entity_poly.type
_entity_poly.pdbx_seq_one_letter_code
_entity_poly.pdbx_strand_id
1 'polypeptide(L)'
;MNKIGKAMLCTVLTGAMAVGAAGAADLGTLSPQGAKAYLNQITTLQNKYGKAAARTDDGFKGLLTGLSMAKLVDMDGDKIPELYCGAGLAGQHMYSYADGKIYALNIPESVSNFGTDVSPCTQFYVGKDKAYLVSGQEVMNNNPVTFWTKQGDKAVVVLTYTDGFDWDAETPTPVKTINGQSVTAEEFSSAILDFTGDMDEQYYSFWESPYNSDRALSPRAALQDTIASLRRLTNPTAKVSTHKVTLNGVKADLAAYTINGSNYFKLRDLAKALDGLNTNFEVKWNAAQQRIDLTSKTAYTAVGGEQAALPAGNKAASLTNASVYLDGKPLSLTAYSIDGNNYFKLRDLGDALGFGVDWNADTMTMILTVK
;
A
#
# COMPACT_ATOMS: atom_id res chain seq x y z
N MET A 1 13.88 16.61 -55.14
CA MET A 1 12.61 17.21 -54.66
C MET A 1 11.60 16.11 -54.43
N ASN A 2 11.40 15.72 -53.16
CA ASN A 2 10.11 15.61 -52.48
C ASN A 2 10.28 14.76 -51.21
N LYS A 3 10.24 15.48 -50.10
CA LYS A 3 10.14 14.99 -48.73
C LYS A 3 8.79 14.30 -48.55
N ILE A 4 8.77 13.11 -47.98
CA ILE A 4 7.64 12.63 -47.17
C ILE A 4 8.25 11.96 -45.94
N GLY A 5 8.13 12.63 -44.80
CA GLY A 5 8.55 12.12 -43.51
C GLY A 5 7.68 10.95 -43.09
N LYS A 6 8.28 9.96 -42.45
CA LYS A 6 7.56 9.03 -41.59
C LYS A 6 8.02 9.29 -40.17
N ALA A 7 7.06 9.80 -39.41
CA ALA A 7 7.12 10.04 -38.00
C ALA A 7 7.49 8.78 -37.23
N MET A 8 8.20 8.99 -36.12
CA MET A 8 8.40 8.04 -35.04
C MET A 8 7.07 7.38 -34.68
N LEU A 9 6.98 6.08 -34.85
CA LEU A 9 6.01 5.27 -34.13
C LEU A 9 6.72 4.78 -32.86
N CYS A 10 6.43 5.45 -31.75
CA CYS A 10 6.72 4.98 -30.41
C CYS A 10 5.81 3.76 -30.18
N THR A 11 6.34 2.56 -30.44
CA THR A 11 5.62 1.32 -30.13
C THR A 11 5.67 1.15 -28.62
N VAL A 12 4.57 1.51 -27.97
CA VAL A 12 4.25 1.11 -26.60
C VAL A 12 4.22 -0.41 -26.60
N LEU A 13 5.23 -1.04 -25.99
CA LEU A 13 5.22 -2.47 -25.72
C LEU A 13 4.37 -2.74 -24.47
N THR A 14 3.07 -2.51 -24.58
CA THR A 14 2.07 -3.15 -23.72
C THR A 14 1.87 -4.55 -24.25
N GLY A 15 2.35 -5.57 -23.54
CA GLY A 15 2.09 -6.95 -23.95
C GLY A 15 3.08 -7.97 -23.43
N ALA A 16 3.06 -8.19 -22.12
CA ALA A 16 3.27 -9.52 -21.58
C ALA A 16 2.39 -9.63 -20.34
N MET A 17 1.15 -10.11 -20.55
CA MET A 17 0.40 -10.76 -19.48
C MET A 17 1.17 -12.02 -19.10
N ALA A 18 2.16 -11.84 -18.21
CA ALA A 18 2.67 -12.93 -17.43
C ALA A 18 1.56 -13.30 -16.44
N VAL A 19 1.02 -14.51 -16.60
CA VAL A 19 0.26 -15.18 -15.54
C VAL A 19 1.23 -15.33 -14.38
N GLY A 20 1.24 -14.33 -13.50
CA GLY A 20 2.18 -14.20 -12.40
C GLY A 20 1.86 -15.21 -11.32
N ALA A 21 2.92 -15.75 -10.71
CA ALA A 21 2.85 -16.52 -9.48
C ALA A 21 1.82 -15.91 -8.51
N ALA A 22 0.96 -16.74 -7.94
CA ALA A 22 -0.09 -16.34 -7.02
C ALA A 22 0.39 -15.25 -6.03
N GLY A 23 -0.28 -14.10 -6.06
CA GLY A 23 -0.73 -13.43 -4.83
C GLY A 23 0.00 -12.20 -4.31
N ALA A 24 1.03 -11.63 -4.95
CA ALA A 24 1.65 -10.42 -4.40
C ALA A 24 0.66 -9.24 -4.40
N ALA A 25 0.26 -8.76 -3.21
CA ALA A 25 -0.61 -7.59 -3.08
C ALA A 25 0.04 -6.38 -3.77
N ASP A 26 -0.76 -5.68 -4.57
CA ASP A 26 -0.34 -4.45 -5.23
C ASP A 26 -0.13 -3.36 -4.17
N LEU A 27 1.02 -2.70 -4.24
CA LEU A 27 1.41 -1.63 -3.33
C LEU A 27 1.13 -0.25 -3.93
N GLY A 28 0.86 -0.18 -5.24
CA GLY A 28 0.73 1.07 -5.97
C GLY A 28 1.83 2.07 -5.62
N THR A 29 1.44 3.24 -5.13
CA THR A 29 2.33 4.34 -4.71
C THR A 29 2.48 4.45 -3.18
N LEU A 30 2.04 3.46 -2.42
CA LEU A 30 2.13 3.44 -0.95
C LEU A 30 3.57 3.68 -0.48
N SER A 31 3.75 4.65 0.42
CA SER A 31 5.07 4.95 0.98
C SER A 31 5.53 3.88 1.97
N PRO A 32 6.84 3.76 2.24
CA PRO A 32 7.34 2.87 3.28
C PRO A 32 6.75 3.17 4.68
N GLN A 33 6.49 4.43 4.99
CA GLN A 33 5.84 4.85 6.24
C GLN A 33 4.37 4.40 6.28
N GLY A 34 3.65 4.50 5.17
CA GLY A 34 2.29 3.97 5.04
C GLY A 34 2.27 2.45 5.21
N ALA A 35 3.20 1.74 4.58
CA ALA A 35 3.32 0.30 4.75
C ALA A 35 3.61 -0.11 6.19
N LYS A 36 4.46 0.66 6.90
CA LYS A 36 4.72 0.47 8.33
C LYS A 36 3.48 0.74 9.18
N ALA A 37 2.71 1.77 8.87
CA ALA A 37 1.46 2.07 9.56
C ALA A 37 0.45 0.92 9.41
N TYR A 38 0.31 0.35 8.21
CA TYR A 38 -0.52 -0.82 7.95
C TYR A 38 -0.05 -2.07 8.69
N LEU A 39 1.25 -2.38 8.68
CA LEU A 39 1.80 -3.49 9.49
C LEU A 39 1.55 -3.32 10.98
N ASN A 40 1.62 -2.08 11.49
CA ASN A 40 1.30 -1.79 12.87
C ASN A 40 -0.19 -2.04 13.17
N GLN A 41 -1.11 -1.66 12.28
CA GLN A 41 -2.54 -1.98 12.46
C GLN A 41 -2.82 -3.47 12.45
N ILE A 42 -2.21 -4.22 11.52
CA ILE A 42 -2.29 -5.69 11.52
C ILE A 42 -1.84 -6.25 12.87
N THR A 43 -0.72 -5.75 13.42
CA THR A 43 -0.21 -6.17 14.74
C THR A 43 -1.19 -5.81 15.87
N THR A 44 -1.74 -4.59 15.86
CA THR A 44 -2.75 -4.16 16.83
C THR A 44 -3.98 -5.07 16.82
N LEU A 45 -4.48 -5.40 15.62
CA LEU A 45 -5.63 -6.28 15.47
C LEU A 45 -5.32 -7.74 15.84
N GLN A 46 -4.11 -8.23 15.56
CA GLN A 46 -3.65 -9.54 16.05
C GLN A 46 -3.57 -9.58 17.58
N ASN A 47 -3.17 -8.50 18.23
CA ASN A 47 -3.16 -8.42 19.69
C ASN A 47 -4.58 -8.35 20.27
N LYS A 48 -5.52 -7.70 19.55
CA LYS A 48 -6.92 -7.58 19.97
C LYS A 48 -7.70 -8.89 19.78
N TYR A 49 -7.61 -9.50 18.61
CA TYR A 49 -8.45 -10.65 18.22
C TYR A 49 -7.71 -11.99 18.31
N GLY A 50 -6.40 -12.00 18.45
CA GLY A 50 -5.57 -13.17 18.25
C GLY A 50 -5.10 -13.32 16.80
N LYS A 51 -4.15 -14.21 16.58
CA LYS A 51 -3.68 -14.58 15.22
C LYS A 51 -4.68 -15.53 14.56
N ALA A 52 -4.68 -15.54 13.23
CA ALA A 52 -5.48 -16.46 12.42
C ALA A 52 -5.35 -17.91 12.89
N ALA A 53 -6.48 -18.54 13.22
CA ALA A 53 -6.58 -19.96 13.51
C ALA A 53 -7.87 -20.52 12.90
N ALA A 54 -7.88 -21.81 12.60
CA ALA A 54 -9.10 -22.53 12.25
C ALA A 54 -9.58 -23.31 13.48
N ARG A 55 -10.87 -23.24 13.78
CA ARG A 55 -11.49 -24.04 14.83
C ARG A 55 -11.36 -25.53 14.53
N THR A 56 -11.13 -26.31 15.57
CA THR A 56 -10.97 -27.77 15.50
C THR A 56 -12.10 -28.52 16.20
N ASP A 57 -12.95 -27.82 16.94
CA ASP A 57 -14.04 -28.41 17.70
C ASP A 57 -15.26 -28.73 16.82
N ASP A 58 -15.97 -29.79 17.21
CA ASP A 58 -17.08 -30.34 16.44
C ASP A 58 -18.24 -29.32 16.33
N GLY A 59 -18.79 -29.18 15.11
CA GLY A 59 -19.85 -28.21 14.78
C GLY A 59 -19.36 -26.93 14.11
N PHE A 60 -18.13 -26.48 14.37
CA PHE A 60 -17.54 -25.27 13.73
C PHE A 60 -16.15 -25.50 13.14
N LYS A 61 -15.77 -26.77 12.95
CA LYS A 61 -14.48 -27.14 12.39
C LYS A 61 -14.22 -26.41 11.06
N GLY A 62 -13.09 -25.73 10.98
CA GLY A 62 -12.69 -24.93 9.81
C GLY A 62 -13.08 -23.46 9.89
N LEU A 63 -13.97 -23.05 10.79
CA LEU A 63 -14.29 -21.62 10.98
C LEU A 63 -13.05 -20.85 11.46
N LEU A 64 -12.70 -19.79 10.75
CA LEU A 64 -11.56 -18.95 11.06
C LEU A 64 -11.84 -18.01 12.23
N THR A 65 -10.87 -17.90 13.13
CA THR A 65 -10.85 -17.02 14.30
C THR A 65 -9.60 -16.14 14.30
N GLY A 66 -9.61 -15.10 15.13
CA GLY A 66 -8.56 -14.08 15.15
C GLY A 66 -8.51 -13.25 13.87
N LEU A 67 -7.50 -12.38 13.76
CA LEU A 67 -7.25 -11.65 12.50
C LEU A 67 -6.82 -12.65 11.43
N SER A 68 -7.77 -13.02 10.59
CA SER A 68 -7.67 -14.11 9.62
C SER A 68 -7.55 -13.60 8.19
N MET A 69 -7.85 -12.34 7.94
CA MET A 69 -7.71 -11.68 6.66
C MET A 69 -7.05 -10.32 6.79
N ALA A 70 -6.14 -10.01 5.88
CA ALA A 70 -5.81 -8.64 5.50
C ALA A 70 -5.64 -8.56 3.99
N LYS A 71 -5.99 -7.43 3.38
CA LYS A 71 -5.89 -7.20 1.95
C LYS A 71 -5.59 -5.74 1.67
N LEU A 72 -4.71 -5.48 0.71
CA LEU A 72 -4.57 -4.17 0.08
C LEU A 72 -5.51 -4.08 -1.12
N VAL A 73 -6.28 -3.00 -1.19
CA VAL A 73 -7.22 -2.74 -2.27
C VAL A 73 -7.32 -1.23 -2.51
N ASP A 74 -7.09 -0.78 -3.73
CA ASP A 74 -7.26 0.63 -4.14
C ASP A 74 -8.75 0.90 -4.35
N MET A 75 -9.40 1.50 -3.35
CA MET A 75 -10.85 1.64 -3.35
C MET A 75 -11.31 2.76 -4.30
N ASP A 76 -10.55 3.84 -4.41
CA ASP A 76 -10.92 5.06 -5.14
C ASP A 76 -10.01 5.41 -6.34
N GLY A 77 -9.05 4.54 -6.66
CA GLY A 77 -8.23 4.64 -7.87
C GLY A 77 -7.04 5.59 -7.77
N ASP A 78 -6.73 6.09 -6.56
CA ASP A 78 -5.63 7.05 -6.32
C ASP A 78 -4.23 6.40 -6.33
N LYS A 79 -4.18 5.08 -6.54
CA LYS A 79 -2.99 4.22 -6.53
C LYS A 79 -2.37 4.04 -5.16
N ILE A 80 -2.96 4.54 -4.08
CA ILE A 80 -2.60 4.22 -2.70
C ILE A 80 -3.66 3.25 -2.16
N PRO A 81 -3.35 1.94 -2.04
CA PRO A 81 -4.35 0.99 -1.60
C PRO A 81 -4.73 1.16 -0.13
N GLU A 82 -6.02 1.02 0.19
CA GLU A 82 -6.52 0.84 1.54
C GLU A 82 -6.19 -0.56 2.09
N LEU A 83 -5.96 -0.62 3.39
CA LEU A 83 -5.83 -1.87 4.13
C LEU A 83 -7.20 -2.30 4.67
N TYR A 84 -7.76 -3.37 4.11
CA TYR A 84 -8.85 -4.12 4.71
C TYR A 84 -8.33 -5.20 5.67
N CYS A 85 -9.02 -5.41 6.78
CA CYS A 85 -8.72 -6.42 7.80
C CYS A 85 -10.01 -7.11 8.28
N GLY A 86 -10.05 -8.44 8.25
CA GLY A 86 -11.19 -9.24 8.71
C GLY A 86 -10.80 -10.23 9.81
N ALA A 87 -11.59 -10.30 10.87
CA ALA A 87 -11.41 -11.19 12.01
C ALA A 87 -12.56 -12.21 12.14
N GLY A 88 -13.09 -12.67 11.00
CA GLY A 88 -14.28 -13.53 10.94
C GLY A 88 -15.47 -12.87 11.65
N LEU A 89 -16.16 -13.63 12.48
CA LEU A 89 -17.34 -13.16 13.23
C LEU A 89 -17.02 -12.07 14.28
N ALA A 90 -15.75 -11.83 14.61
CA ALA A 90 -15.36 -10.82 15.60
C ALA A 90 -15.28 -9.39 15.02
N GLY A 91 -15.36 -9.26 13.69
CA GLY A 91 -15.54 -8.00 12.99
C GLY A 91 -14.53 -7.72 11.87
N GLN A 92 -14.68 -6.55 11.24
CA GLN A 92 -13.84 -6.07 10.14
C GLN A 92 -13.47 -4.58 10.29
N HIS A 93 -12.39 -4.19 9.62
CA HIS A 93 -11.80 -2.86 9.67
C HIS A 93 -11.25 -2.47 8.30
N MET A 94 -11.26 -1.19 7.97
CA MET A 94 -10.58 -0.66 6.78
C MET A 94 -9.83 0.61 7.12
N TYR A 95 -8.61 0.76 6.59
CA TYR A 95 -7.73 1.89 6.88
C TYR A 95 -7.17 2.50 5.60
N SER A 96 -7.18 3.83 5.52
CA SER A 96 -6.48 4.57 4.48
C SER A 96 -5.23 5.27 5.04
N TYR A 97 -4.26 5.54 4.19
CA TYR A 97 -3.04 6.28 4.54
C TYR A 97 -2.86 7.47 3.61
N ALA A 98 -2.91 8.68 4.17
CA ALA A 98 -2.75 9.93 3.44
C ALA A 98 -2.06 10.96 4.35
N ASP A 99 -1.38 11.96 3.77
CA ASP A 99 -0.78 13.07 4.52
C ASP A 99 0.11 12.66 5.71
N GLY A 100 0.82 11.52 5.56
CA GLY A 100 1.69 10.98 6.59
C GLY A 100 0.97 10.28 7.75
N LYS A 101 -0.36 10.12 7.68
CA LYS A 101 -1.21 9.59 8.75
C LYS A 101 -2.10 8.46 8.26
N ILE A 102 -2.50 7.62 9.20
CA ILE A 102 -3.48 6.55 8.98
C ILE A 102 -4.85 6.97 9.51
N TYR A 103 -5.89 6.63 8.78
CA TYR A 103 -7.28 6.91 9.11
C TYR A 103 -8.08 5.61 9.06
N ALA A 104 -9.00 5.43 10.01
CA ALA A 104 -9.96 4.33 9.95
C ALA A 104 -11.19 4.79 9.14
N LEU A 105 -11.59 3.99 8.16
CA LEU A 105 -12.81 4.23 7.40
C LEU A 105 -13.98 3.55 8.12
N ASN A 106 -15.08 4.28 8.30
CA ASN A 106 -16.28 3.74 8.94
C ASN A 106 -17.02 2.82 7.97
N ILE A 107 -16.83 1.52 8.12
CA ILE A 107 -17.47 0.45 7.37
C ILE A 107 -18.31 -0.43 8.32
N PRO A 108 -19.19 -1.32 7.82
CA PRO A 108 -19.95 -2.23 8.68
C PRO A 108 -19.05 -3.06 9.59
N GLU A 109 -19.39 -3.15 10.89
CA GLU A 109 -18.52 -3.79 11.89
C GLU A 109 -18.36 -5.30 11.70
N SER A 110 -19.39 -5.98 11.20
CA SER A 110 -19.39 -7.44 10.96
C SER A 110 -19.13 -7.76 9.50
N VAL A 111 -18.36 -8.81 9.23
CA VAL A 111 -18.23 -9.40 7.88
C VAL A 111 -19.60 -9.89 7.39
N SER A 112 -19.75 -10.02 6.07
CA SER A 112 -21.02 -10.44 5.44
C SER A 112 -21.37 -11.90 5.73
N ASN A 113 -22.65 -12.24 5.61
CA ASN A 113 -23.13 -13.62 5.60
C ASN A 113 -24.30 -13.79 4.60
N PHE A 114 -24.02 -13.56 3.30
CA PHE A 114 -25.06 -13.46 2.26
C PHE A 114 -26.08 -14.62 2.24
N GLY A 115 -25.66 -15.84 2.62
CA GLY A 115 -26.54 -16.99 2.81
C GLY A 115 -27.13 -17.05 4.22
N THR A 116 -26.57 -17.93 5.06
CA THR A 116 -27.04 -18.17 6.43
C THR A 116 -26.19 -17.44 7.47
N ASP A 117 -26.75 -17.25 8.68
CA ASP A 117 -26.12 -16.68 9.87
C ASP A 117 -24.71 -17.20 10.20
N VAL A 118 -24.41 -18.46 9.85
CA VAL A 118 -23.15 -19.15 10.17
C VAL A 118 -22.08 -19.16 9.07
N SER A 119 -22.27 -18.43 7.96
CA SER A 119 -21.35 -18.43 6.80
C SER A 119 -20.63 -17.07 6.60
N PRO A 120 -19.71 -16.68 7.49
CA PRO A 120 -19.00 -15.41 7.39
C PRO A 120 -18.11 -15.35 6.15
N CYS A 121 -18.21 -14.24 5.42
CA CYS A 121 -17.46 -14.01 4.20
C CYS A 121 -17.17 -12.51 3.99
N THR A 122 -16.18 -12.23 3.16
CA THR A 122 -15.92 -10.90 2.62
C THR A 122 -15.96 -10.99 1.10
N GLN A 123 -16.60 -10.03 0.47
CA GLN A 123 -16.66 -9.95 -0.99
C GLN A 123 -16.22 -8.55 -1.44
N PHE A 124 -15.39 -8.52 -2.47
CA PHE A 124 -15.01 -7.31 -3.18
C PHE A 124 -15.37 -7.42 -4.66
N TYR A 125 -15.65 -6.28 -5.28
CA TYR A 125 -15.51 -6.11 -6.72
C TYR A 125 -14.35 -5.17 -6.97
N VAL A 126 -13.34 -5.63 -7.70
CA VAL A 126 -12.09 -4.88 -7.94
C VAL A 126 -11.97 -4.58 -9.44
N GLY A 127 -12.10 -3.32 -9.79
CA GLY A 127 -11.90 -2.82 -11.16
C GLY A 127 -10.52 -2.19 -11.31
N LYS A 128 -10.28 -1.61 -12.48
CA LYS A 128 -8.99 -0.96 -12.81
C LYS A 128 -8.69 0.29 -11.96
N ASP A 129 -9.72 1.09 -11.70
CA ASP A 129 -9.60 2.42 -11.10
C ASP A 129 -10.59 2.64 -9.94
N LYS A 130 -11.24 1.58 -9.46
CA LYS A 130 -12.18 1.62 -8.33
C LYS A 130 -12.38 0.21 -7.78
N ALA A 131 -12.71 0.12 -6.50
CA ALA A 131 -13.16 -1.13 -5.89
C ALA A 131 -14.31 -0.90 -4.92
N TYR A 132 -15.04 -1.98 -4.65
CA TYR A 132 -16.18 -1.98 -3.75
C TYR A 132 -16.07 -3.11 -2.74
N LEU A 133 -16.21 -2.79 -1.45
CA LEU A 133 -16.52 -3.76 -0.41
C LEU A 133 -18.03 -4.02 -0.42
N VAL A 134 -18.43 -5.27 -0.51
CA VAL A 134 -19.84 -5.66 -0.51
C VAL A 134 -20.23 -6.15 0.89
N SER A 135 -21.23 -5.52 1.48
CA SER A 135 -21.76 -5.86 2.80
C SER A 135 -23.21 -6.29 2.70
N GLY A 136 -23.52 -7.48 3.21
CA GLY A 136 -24.89 -8.01 3.27
C GLY A 136 -25.03 -9.05 4.37
N GLN A 137 -26.21 -9.10 5.00
CA GLN A 137 -26.50 -10.03 6.10
C GLN A 137 -27.79 -10.79 5.80
N GLU A 138 -27.79 -12.13 5.79
CA GLU A 138 -28.99 -12.96 5.58
C GLU A 138 -29.92 -12.44 4.46
N VAL A 139 -29.36 -12.27 3.25
CA VAL A 139 -29.99 -11.45 2.20
C VAL A 139 -31.36 -11.98 1.76
N MET A 140 -31.59 -13.30 1.90
CA MET A 140 -32.89 -13.92 1.62
C MET A 140 -34.05 -13.37 2.47
N ASN A 141 -33.76 -12.73 3.60
CA ASN A 141 -34.74 -12.12 4.51
C ASN A 141 -35.00 -10.63 4.21
N ASN A 142 -34.78 -10.20 2.96
CA ASN A 142 -34.93 -8.81 2.48
C ASN A 142 -33.98 -7.79 3.12
N ASN A 143 -32.94 -8.25 3.81
CA ASN A 143 -31.89 -7.38 4.32
C ASN A 143 -31.09 -6.74 3.18
N PRO A 144 -30.66 -5.47 3.31
CA PRO A 144 -29.97 -4.76 2.24
C PRO A 144 -28.55 -5.29 2.03
N VAL A 145 -28.15 -5.35 0.76
CA VAL A 145 -26.75 -5.44 0.33
C VAL A 145 -26.26 -4.06 -0.07
N THR A 146 -25.06 -3.71 0.34
CA THR A 146 -24.46 -2.38 0.15
C THR A 146 -23.06 -2.47 -0.45
N PHE A 147 -22.77 -1.60 -1.42
CA PHE A 147 -21.44 -1.45 -2.04
C PHE A 147 -20.77 -0.21 -1.50
N TRP A 148 -19.63 -0.40 -0.85
CA TRP A 148 -18.86 0.64 -0.18
C TRP A 148 -17.59 0.94 -0.96
N THR A 149 -17.32 2.22 -1.19
CA THR A 149 -16.03 2.71 -1.72
C THR A 149 -15.52 3.87 -0.87
N LYS A 150 -14.29 4.31 -1.10
CA LYS A 150 -13.72 5.50 -0.47
C LYS A 150 -14.03 6.74 -1.32
N GLN A 151 -14.38 7.84 -0.66
CA GLN A 151 -14.45 9.16 -1.27
C GLN A 151 -13.84 10.17 -0.29
N GLY A 152 -12.70 10.73 -0.65
CA GLY A 152 -11.93 11.57 0.27
C GLY A 152 -11.48 10.77 1.50
N ASP A 153 -11.83 11.23 2.69
CA ASP A 153 -11.44 10.61 3.97
C ASP A 153 -12.48 9.63 4.54
N LYS A 154 -13.52 9.27 3.75
CA LYS A 154 -14.66 8.48 4.23
C LYS A 154 -14.97 7.30 3.33
N ALA A 155 -15.51 6.25 3.94
CA ALA A 155 -16.23 5.22 3.20
C ALA A 155 -17.68 5.68 2.96
N VAL A 156 -18.19 5.42 1.76
CA VAL A 156 -19.54 5.79 1.34
C VAL A 156 -20.21 4.63 0.62
N VAL A 157 -21.52 4.50 0.82
CA VAL A 157 -22.36 3.56 0.07
C VAL A 157 -22.73 4.20 -1.26
N VAL A 158 -22.48 3.50 -2.36
CA VAL A 158 -22.79 3.97 -3.72
C VAL A 158 -23.91 3.19 -4.40
N LEU A 159 -24.21 2.00 -3.89
CA LEU A 159 -25.30 1.16 -4.35
C LEU A 159 -25.84 0.38 -3.15
N THR A 160 -27.16 0.38 -3.00
CA THR A 160 -27.87 -0.53 -2.09
C THR A 160 -28.85 -1.35 -2.91
N TYR A 161 -28.94 -2.64 -2.67
CA TYR A 161 -29.98 -3.49 -3.27
C TYR A 161 -30.62 -4.43 -2.26
N THR A 162 -31.81 -4.92 -2.57
CA THR A 162 -32.43 -6.06 -1.88
C THR A 162 -32.65 -7.17 -2.91
N ASP A 163 -32.31 -8.41 -2.54
CA ASP A 163 -32.56 -9.61 -3.35
C ASP A 163 -33.05 -10.76 -2.46
N GLY A 164 -34.28 -10.61 -1.96
CA GLY A 164 -34.87 -11.54 -1.01
C GLY A 164 -36.23 -12.04 -1.47
N PHE A 165 -36.98 -12.60 -0.53
CA PHE A 165 -38.32 -13.12 -0.76
C PHE A 165 -39.30 -12.58 0.27
N ASP A 166 -40.52 -12.31 -0.16
CA ASP A 166 -41.68 -12.18 0.72
C ASP A 166 -42.12 -13.58 1.13
N TRP A 167 -41.71 -13.99 2.34
CA TRP A 167 -42.00 -15.30 2.91
C TRP A 167 -43.43 -15.42 3.45
N ASP A 168 -44.14 -14.29 3.62
CA ASP A 168 -45.51 -14.26 4.15
C ASP A 168 -46.56 -14.48 3.03
N ALA A 169 -46.16 -14.40 1.76
CA ALA A 169 -47.02 -14.68 0.61
C ALA A 169 -47.37 -16.18 0.50
N GLU A 170 -48.59 -16.50 0.03
CA GLU A 170 -49.03 -17.90 -0.21
C GLU A 170 -48.05 -18.70 -1.08
N THR A 171 -47.34 -18.02 -1.97
CA THR A 171 -46.16 -18.52 -2.69
C THR A 171 -45.07 -17.47 -2.54
N PRO A 172 -43.88 -17.81 -1.99
CA PRO A 172 -42.82 -16.82 -1.78
C PRO A 172 -42.51 -16.04 -3.05
N THR A 173 -42.66 -14.71 -2.99
CA THR A 173 -42.46 -13.83 -4.15
C THR A 173 -41.12 -13.11 -4.05
N PRO A 174 -40.32 -12.99 -5.13
CA PRO A 174 -39.07 -12.26 -5.09
C PRO A 174 -39.29 -10.78 -4.79
N VAL A 175 -38.50 -10.23 -3.86
CA VAL A 175 -38.45 -8.80 -3.57
C VAL A 175 -37.10 -8.28 -4.04
N LYS A 176 -37.14 -7.45 -5.10
CA LYS A 176 -35.94 -6.87 -5.72
C LYS A 176 -36.02 -5.35 -5.70
N THR A 177 -35.04 -4.72 -5.07
CA THR A 177 -34.91 -3.26 -5.09
C THR A 177 -33.51 -2.82 -5.47
N ILE A 178 -33.41 -1.67 -6.12
CA ILE A 178 -32.16 -0.93 -6.38
C ILE A 178 -32.32 0.47 -5.81
N ASN A 179 -31.45 0.84 -4.87
CA ASN A 179 -31.48 2.11 -4.13
C ASN A 179 -32.87 2.42 -3.54
N GLY A 180 -33.56 1.38 -3.04
CA GLY A 180 -34.90 1.46 -2.46
C GLY A 180 -36.05 1.49 -3.46
N GLN A 181 -35.78 1.51 -4.77
CA GLN A 181 -36.80 1.43 -5.81
C GLN A 181 -37.06 -0.03 -6.20
N SER A 182 -38.33 -0.45 -6.23
CA SER A 182 -38.70 -1.79 -6.69
C SER A 182 -38.44 -1.94 -8.18
N VAL A 183 -37.87 -3.08 -8.59
CA VAL A 183 -37.52 -3.39 -9.98
C VAL A 183 -37.92 -4.82 -10.32
N THR A 184 -38.07 -5.12 -11.60
CA THR A 184 -38.21 -6.50 -12.09
C THR A 184 -36.90 -7.29 -11.92
N ALA A 185 -36.97 -8.61 -12.02
CA ALA A 185 -35.78 -9.47 -11.96
C ALA A 185 -34.78 -9.19 -13.10
N GLU A 186 -35.27 -8.88 -14.29
CA GLU A 186 -34.43 -8.56 -15.46
C GLU A 186 -33.73 -7.21 -15.29
N GLU A 187 -34.45 -6.19 -14.83
CA GLU A 187 -33.88 -4.87 -14.50
C GLU A 187 -32.85 -4.98 -13.37
N PHE A 188 -33.12 -5.79 -12.35
CA PHE A 188 -32.19 -6.05 -11.27
C PHE A 188 -30.88 -6.68 -11.79
N SER A 189 -30.98 -7.79 -12.53
CA SER A 189 -29.81 -8.48 -13.06
C SER A 189 -28.99 -7.59 -13.99
N SER A 190 -29.67 -6.79 -14.83
CA SER A 190 -29.02 -5.84 -15.72
C SER A 190 -28.32 -4.73 -14.95
N ALA A 191 -28.96 -4.16 -13.92
CA ALA A 191 -28.37 -3.09 -13.10
C ALA A 191 -27.12 -3.56 -12.33
N ILE A 192 -27.14 -4.77 -11.77
CA ILE A 192 -25.97 -5.31 -11.08
C ILE A 192 -24.85 -5.61 -12.09
N LEU A 193 -25.17 -6.22 -13.22
CA LEU A 193 -24.18 -6.51 -14.27
C LEU A 193 -23.56 -5.23 -14.86
N ASP A 194 -24.35 -4.20 -15.11
CA ASP A 194 -23.86 -2.91 -15.57
C ASP A 194 -22.95 -2.24 -14.54
N PHE A 195 -23.21 -2.46 -13.24
CA PHE A 195 -22.42 -1.89 -12.16
C PHE A 195 -21.08 -2.62 -11.94
N THR A 196 -21.03 -3.95 -12.13
CA THR A 196 -19.88 -4.80 -11.79
C THR A 196 -19.22 -5.52 -12.96
N GLY A 197 -19.76 -5.42 -14.18
CA GLY A 197 -19.42 -6.30 -15.30
C GLY A 197 -17.97 -6.20 -15.82
N ASP A 198 -17.25 -5.11 -15.50
CA ASP A 198 -15.84 -4.92 -15.82
C ASP A 198 -14.89 -5.15 -14.62
N MET A 199 -15.42 -5.69 -13.52
CA MET A 199 -14.70 -5.86 -12.26
C MET A 199 -14.47 -7.35 -11.95
N ASP A 200 -13.38 -7.62 -11.24
CA ASP A 200 -13.07 -8.94 -10.71
C ASP A 200 -13.80 -9.16 -9.37
N GLU A 201 -14.66 -10.17 -9.32
CA GLU A 201 -15.32 -10.58 -8.08
C GLU A 201 -14.36 -11.39 -7.22
N GLN A 202 -14.09 -10.91 -6.01
CA GLN A 202 -13.17 -11.55 -5.08
C GLN A 202 -13.91 -11.94 -3.81
N TYR A 203 -14.20 -13.23 -3.68
CA TYR A 203 -14.94 -13.80 -2.57
C TYR A 203 -14.01 -14.55 -1.60
N TYR A 204 -14.09 -14.23 -0.31
CA TYR A 204 -13.28 -14.81 0.75
C TYR A 204 -14.19 -15.46 1.80
N SER A 205 -14.15 -16.79 1.89
CA SER A 205 -14.87 -17.53 2.93
C SER A 205 -14.04 -17.60 4.20
N PHE A 206 -14.60 -17.22 5.34
CA PHE A 206 -13.98 -17.45 6.65
C PHE A 206 -14.21 -18.88 7.17
N TRP A 207 -14.77 -19.76 6.34
CA TRP A 207 -14.86 -21.17 6.63
C TRP A 207 -13.88 -21.94 5.77
N GLU A 208 -12.94 -22.66 6.37
CA GLU A 208 -12.05 -23.57 5.66
C GLU A 208 -12.71 -24.93 5.53
N SER A 209 -13.51 -25.09 4.48
CA SER A 209 -14.28 -26.29 4.20
C SER A 209 -13.91 -26.87 2.83
N PRO A 210 -13.85 -28.21 2.69
CA PRO A 210 -13.75 -28.84 1.37
C PRO A 210 -14.99 -28.59 0.50
N TYR A 211 -16.10 -28.09 1.08
CA TYR A 211 -17.33 -27.72 0.38
C TYR A 211 -17.37 -26.26 -0.10
N ASN A 212 -16.32 -25.48 0.17
CA ASN A 212 -16.23 -24.13 -0.40
C ASN A 212 -16.29 -24.20 -1.93
N SER A 213 -16.85 -23.15 -2.55
CA SER A 213 -16.73 -22.98 -3.99
C SER A 213 -15.26 -22.92 -4.40
N ASP A 214 -14.98 -23.41 -5.60
CA ASP A 214 -13.68 -23.25 -6.28
C ASP A 214 -13.29 -21.77 -6.45
N ARG A 215 -14.28 -20.87 -6.48
CA ARG A 215 -14.10 -19.41 -6.50
C ARG A 215 -13.66 -18.81 -5.16
N ALA A 216 -13.73 -19.54 -4.05
CA ALA A 216 -13.40 -19.00 -2.73
C ALA A 216 -11.89 -18.81 -2.56
N LEU A 217 -11.47 -17.57 -2.37
CA LEU A 217 -10.11 -17.19 -2.03
C LEU A 217 -9.83 -17.42 -0.54
N SER A 218 -8.58 -17.72 -0.20
CA SER A 218 -8.17 -17.96 1.19
C SER A 218 -7.92 -16.64 1.93
N PRO A 219 -8.65 -16.36 3.03
CA PRO A 219 -8.37 -15.19 3.87
C PRO A 219 -6.96 -15.20 4.46
N ARG A 220 -6.49 -16.37 4.92
CA ARG A 220 -5.16 -16.53 5.51
C ARG A 220 -4.04 -16.29 4.50
N ALA A 221 -4.21 -16.75 3.27
CA ALA A 221 -3.25 -16.48 2.20
C ALA A 221 -3.16 -14.96 1.94
N ALA A 222 -4.31 -14.28 1.79
CA ALA A 222 -4.34 -12.83 1.61
C ALA A 222 -3.65 -12.06 2.75
N LEU A 223 -3.84 -12.49 4.01
CA LEU A 223 -3.14 -11.93 5.16
C LEU A 223 -1.61 -12.08 5.05
N GLN A 224 -1.12 -13.28 4.71
CA GLN A 224 0.32 -13.52 4.57
C GLN A 224 0.90 -12.72 3.40
N ASP A 225 0.22 -12.69 2.27
CA ASP A 225 0.65 -11.98 1.07
C ASP A 225 0.68 -10.47 1.29
N THR A 226 -0.30 -9.93 2.01
CA THR A 226 -0.34 -8.53 2.43
C THR A 226 0.84 -8.19 3.33
N ILE A 227 1.09 -8.99 4.38
CA ILE A 227 2.23 -8.78 5.28
C ILE A 227 3.56 -8.86 4.51
N ALA A 228 3.72 -9.85 3.64
CA ALA A 228 4.91 -10.01 2.82
C ALA A 228 5.12 -8.81 1.89
N SER A 229 4.04 -8.31 1.28
CA SER A 229 4.08 -7.16 0.38
C SER A 229 4.45 -5.87 1.09
N LEU A 230 3.83 -5.58 2.23
CA LEU A 230 4.19 -4.42 3.06
C LEU A 230 5.66 -4.48 3.52
N ARG A 231 6.16 -5.67 3.84
CA ARG A 231 7.57 -5.88 4.20
C ARG A 231 8.55 -5.61 3.07
N ARG A 232 8.15 -5.69 1.80
CA ARG A 232 9.00 -5.26 0.67
C ARG A 232 9.32 -3.76 0.72
N LEU A 233 8.49 -2.96 1.40
CA LEU A 233 8.75 -1.54 1.62
C LEU A 233 9.43 -1.27 2.97
N THR A 234 9.10 -2.00 4.03
CA THR A 234 9.68 -1.74 5.36
C THR A 234 11.00 -2.44 5.63
N ASN A 235 11.24 -3.59 5.00
CA ASN A 235 12.44 -4.41 5.19
C ASN A 235 13.04 -4.86 3.84
N PRO A 236 13.35 -3.93 2.93
CA PRO A 236 13.84 -4.29 1.61
C PRO A 236 15.29 -4.80 1.66
N THR A 237 15.72 -5.37 0.54
CA THR A 237 17.15 -5.60 0.28
C THR A 237 17.77 -4.33 -0.30
N ALA A 238 18.85 -3.86 0.32
CA ALA A 238 19.70 -2.79 -0.19
C ALA A 238 20.83 -3.36 -1.03
N LYS A 239 20.97 -2.85 -2.26
CA LYS A 239 22.05 -3.21 -3.18
C LYS A 239 23.04 -2.06 -3.26
N VAL A 240 24.34 -2.32 -3.16
CA VAL A 240 25.34 -1.27 -3.40
C VAL A 240 25.11 -0.69 -4.80
N SER A 241 24.96 0.63 -4.88
CA SER A 241 24.69 1.32 -6.13
C SER A 241 25.93 1.32 -7.02
N THR A 242 25.73 1.01 -8.30
CA THR A 242 26.77 1.13 -9.35
C THR A 242 26.66 2.43 -10.14
N HIS A 243 25.69 3.28 -9.78
CA HIS A 243 25.43 4.53 -10.47
C HIS A 243 26.54 5.54 -10.22
N LYS A 244 26.84 6.34 -11.24
CA LYS A 244 27.77 7.47 -11.13
C LYS A 244 27.07 8.64 -10.47
N VAL A 245 27.82 9.51 -9.81
CA VAL A 245 27.31 10.76 -9.25
C VAL A 245 28.11 11.92 -9.82
N THR A 246 27.41 12.96 -10.27
CA THR A 246 28.01 14.24 -10.63
C THR A 246 27.37 15.35 -9.82
N LEU A 247 28.19 16.28 -9.32
CA LEU A 247 27.78 17.49 -8.64
C LEU A 247 28.24 18.69 -9.47
N ASN A 248 27.29 19.50 -9.96
CA ASN A 248 27.56 20.61 -10.89
C ASN A 248 28.42 20.20 -12.10
N GLY A 249 28.14 19.02 -12.65
CA GLY A 249 28.87 18.46 -13.80
C GLY A 249 30.22 17.82 -13.48
N VAL A 250 30.72 17.91 -12.24
CA VAL A 250 31.98 17.27 -11.81
C VAL A 250 31.68 15.95 -11.13
N LYS A 251 32.49 14.92 -11.37
CA LYS A 251 32.36 13.62 -10.70
C LYS A 251 32.43 13.78 -9.17
N ALA A 252 31.51 13.16 -8.45
CA ALA A 252 31.50 13.07 -6.99
C ALA A 252 31.60 11.60 -6.55
N ASP A 253 32.54 11.29 -5.67
CA ASP A 253 32.74 9.95 -5.12
C ASP A 253 31.84 9.76 -3.89
N LEU A 254 30.55 9.51 -4.14
CA LEU A 254 29.55 9.27 -3.11
C LEU A 254 29.06 7.82 -3.17
N ALA A 255 29.20 7.10 -2.06
CA ALA A 255 28.70 5.74 -1.95
C ALA A 255 27.21 5.74 -1.59
N ALA A 256 26.44 4.85 -2.22
CA ALA A 256 24.99 4.77 -2.05
C ALA A 256 24.48 3.34 -2.11
N TYR A 257 23.29 3.13 -1.54
CA TYR A 257 22.49 1.94 -1.80
C TYR A 257 21.35 2.26 -2.77
N THR A 258 21.02 1.32 -3.65
CA THR A 258 19.79 1.31 -4.41
C THR A 258 18.78 0.41 -3.70
N ILE A 259 17.62 0.96 -3.36
CA ILE A 259 16.51 0.27 -2.69
C ILE A 259 15.23 0.63 -3.46
N ASN A 260 14.50 -0.38 -3.94
CA ASN A 260 13.24 -0.21 -4.69
C ASN A 260 13.35 0.87 -5.80
N GLY A 261 14.44 0.87 -6.56
CA GLY A 261 14.69 1.80 -7.67
C GLY A 261 15.16 3.21 -7.28
N SER A 262 15.22 3.54 -5.98
CA SER A 262 15.70 4.83 -5.49
C SER A 262 17.11 4.72 -4.90
N ASN A 263 17.88 5.83 -4.92
CA ASN A 263 19.23 5.89 -4.36
C ASN A 263 19.21 6.52 -2.95
N TYR A 264 19.95 5.92 -2.02
CA TYR A 264 19.96 6.29 -0.61
C TYR A 264 21.40 6.55 -0.14
N PHE A 265 21.60 7.66 0.57
CA PHE A 265 22.92 8.17 0.98
C PHE A 265 22.96 8.48 2.47
N LYS A 266 24.16 8.41 3.07
CA LYS A 266 24.38 8.97 4.41
C LYS A 266 24.32 10.50 4.32
N LEU A 267 23.66 11.14 5.29
CA LEU A 267 23.59 12.61 5.37
C LEU A 267 24.97 13.25 5.41
N ARG A 268 25.91 12.68 6.17
CA ARG A 268 27.27 13.19 6.33
C ARG A 268 28.09 13.14 5.04
N ASP A 269 27.88 12.12 4.20
CA ASP A 269 28.57 12.02 2.91
C ASP A 269 28.11 13.15 1.97
N LEU A 270 26.80 13.42 1.95
CA LEU A 270 26.23 14.53 1.19
C LEU A 270 26.64 15.90 1.75
N ALA A 271 26.62 16.07 3.08
CA ALA A 271 27.09 17.30 3.72
C ALA A 271 28.54 17.59 3.34
N LYS A 272 29.40 16.56 3.33
CA LYS A 272 30.80 16.70 2.91
C LYS A 272 30.95 17.04 1.43
N ALA A 273 30.15 16.45 0.55
CA ALA A 273 30.20 16.75 -0.89
C ALA A 273 29.70 18.17 -1.23
N LEU A 274 28.75 18.69 -0.45
CA LEU A 274 28.13 20.00 -0.66
C LEU A 274 28.84 21.13 0.11
N ASP A 275 29.86 20.80 0.91
CA ASP A 275 30.58 21.77 1.72
C ASP A 275 31.30 22.82 0.84
N GLY A 276 31.23 24.09 1.25
CA GLY A 276 31.71 25.22 0.46
C GLY A 276 30.79 25.69 -0.68
N LEU A 277 29.65 25.03 -0.91
CA LEU A 277 28.62 25.48 -1.85
C LEU A 277 27.48 26.20 -1.12
N ASN A 278 26.63 26.93 -1.84
CA ASN A 278 25.49 27.67 -1.26
C ASN A 278 24.42 26.79 -0.59
N THR A 279 24.48 25.48 -0.81
CA THR A 279 23.60 24.46 -0.22
C THR A 279 24.32 23.62 0.84
N ASN A 280 25.42 24.13 1.41
CA ASN A 280 26.10 23.47 2.52
C ASN A 280 25.19 23.43 3.76
N PHE A 281 25.39 22.40 4.58
CA PHE A 281 24.69 22.25 5.84
C PHE A 281 25.53 21.46 6.85
N GLU A 282 25.39 21.78 8.12
CA GLU A 282 25.99 21.05 9.23
C GLU A 282 25.07 19.91 9.68
N VAL A 283 25.63 18.80 10.18
CA VAL A 283 24.91 17.63 10.68
C VAL A 283 25.30 17.35 12.12
N LYS A 284 24.37 17.57 13.05
CA LYS A 284 24.58 17.28 14.49
C LYS A 284 23.57 16.27 15.01
N TRP A 285 24.06 15.40 15.89
CA TRP A 285 23.19 14.57 16.71
C TRP A 285 22.76 15.35 17.94
N ASN A 286 21.46 15.45 18.16
CA ASN A 286 20.88 16.05 19.35
C ASN A 286 20.41 14.93 20.29
N ALA A 287 21.26 14.62 21.27
CA ALA A 287 20.99 13.54 22.22
C ALA A 287 19.79 13.84 23.13
N ALA A 288 19.54 15.11 23.49
CA ALA A 288 18.43 15.48 24.35
C ALA A 288 17.07 15.23 23.68
N GLN A 289 16.99 15.48 22.36
CA GLN A 289 15.75 15.33 21.59
C GLN A 289 15.71 14.04 20.73
N GLN A 290 16.76 13.22 20.79
CA GLN A 290 16.91 11.97 20.02
C GLN A 290 16.67 12.18 18.51
N ARG A 291 17.27 13.22 17.94
CA ARG A 291 17.09 13.61 16.53
C ARG A 291 18.38 14.10 15.88
N ILE A 292 18.37 14.13 14.56
CA ILE A 292 19.44 14.71 13.74
C ILE A 292 19.03 16.15 13.41
N ASP A 293 19.83 17.12 13.83
CA ASP A 293 19.66 18.52 13.49
C ASP A 293 20.58 18.87 12.32
N LEU A 294 19.97 19.40 11.26
CA LEU A 294 20.61 20.00 10.11
C LEU A 294 20.56 21.53 10.26
N THR A 295 21.68 22.19 10.05
CA THR A 295 21.74 23.66 10.02
C THR A 295 22.13 24.11 8.63
N SER A 296 21.22 24.77 7.92
CA SER A 296 21.47 25.23 6.56
C SER A 296 22.54 26.33 6.51
N LYS A 297 23.17 26.49 5.35
CA LYS A 297 24.15 27.55 5.07
C LYS A 297 25.32 27.58 6.05
N THR A 298 25.61 26.43 6.65
CA THR A 298 26.66 26.26 7.66
C THR A 298 27.64 25.22 7.14
N ALA A 299 28.94 25.54 7.25
CA ALA A 299 30.00 24.64 6.81
C ALA A 299 29.93 23.31 7.57
N TYR A 300 30.22 22.21 6.88
CA TYR A 300 30.17 20.87 7.48
C TYR A 300 31.46 20.56 8.24
N THR A 301 31.35 20.16 9.50
CA THR A 301 32.47 19.68 10.30
C THR A 301 32.62 18.16 10.13
N ALA A 302 33.68 17.73 9.43
CA ALA A 302 33.98 16.31 9.27
C ALA A 302 34.26 15.63 10.63
N VAL A 303 33.70 14.44 10.81
CA VAL A 303 33.87 13.59 12.00
C VAL A 303 34.61 12.28 11.71
N GLY A 304 34.95 12.03 10.44
CA GLY A 304 35.67 10.85 9.99
C GLY A 304 34.74 9.76 9.44
N GLY A 305 35.19 9.09 8.37
CA GLY A 305 34.45 8.00 7.72
C GLY A 305 33.41 8.46 6.69
N GLU A 306 33.34 9.76 6.39
CA GLU A 306 32.55 10.28 5.27
C GLU A 306 33.07 9.73 3.94
N GLN A 307 32.14 9.46 3.03
CA GLN A 307 32.40 9.02 1.66
C GLN A 307 33.21 7.72 1.56
N ALA A 308 33.32 6.97 2.66
CA ALA A 308 33.92 5.65 2.68
C ALA A 308 33.15 4.69 1.76
N ALA A 309 33.88 3.83 1.05
CA ALA A 309 33.30 2.80 0.21
C ALA A 309 32.42 1.85 1.03
N LEU A 310 31.29 1.43 0.43
CA LEU A 310 30.42 0.44 1.05
C LEU A 310 31.00 -0.97 0.88
N PRO A 311 30.83 -1.86 1.87
CA PRO A 311 31.20 -3.26 1.73
C PRO A 311 30.40 -3.91 0.60
N ALA A 312 31.03 -4.81 -0.15
CA ALA A 312 30.38 -5.53 -1.22
C ALA A 312 29.22 -6.42 -0.73
N GLY A 313 28.28 -6.67 -1.63
CA GLY A 313 27.14 -7.57 -1.38
C GLY A 313 25.85 -6.85 -0.99
N ASN A 314 24.77 -7.63 -0.98
CA ASN A 314 23.46 -7.13 -0.60
C ASN A 314 23.35 -7.05 0.92
N LYS A 315 22.60 -6.06 1.41
CA LYS A 315 22.33 -5.87 2.83
C LYS A 315 20.84 -5.88 3.12
N ALA A 316 20.46 -6.38 4.29
CA ALA A 316 19.12 -6.17 4.80
C ALA A 316 18.98 -4.72 5.25
N ALA A 317 17.94 -4.05 4.78
CA ALA A 317 17.59 -2.71 5.21
C ALA A 317 16.36 -2.77 6.12
N SER A 318 16.28 -1.88 7.10
CA SER A 318 15.09 -1.72 7.93
C SER A 318 14.67 -0.27 7.94
N LEU A 319 13.40 0.01 7.63
CA LEU A 319 12.86 1.36 7.66
C LEU A 319 13.09 1.95 9.05
N THR A 320 13.68 3.15 9.09
CA THR A 320 13.97 3.85 10.34
C THR A 320 13.05 5.05 10.50
N ASN A 321 12.73 5.38 11.75
CA ASN A 321 11.98 6.59 12.12
C ASN A 321 12.94 7.69 12.61
N ALA A 322 14.17 7.72 12.07
CA ALA A 322 15.16 8.72 12.44
C ALA A 322 14.61 10.13 12.19
N SER A 323 14.37 10.87 13.27
CA SER A 323 13.88 12.24 13.20
C SER A 323 14.97 13.16 12.67
N VAL A 324 14.68 13.88 11.59
CA VAL A 324 15.61 14.87 10.99
C VAL A 324 14.92 16.22 10.93
N TYR A 325 15.64 17.26 11.38
CA TYR A 325 15.14 18.63 11.41
C TYR A 325 16.08 19.52 10.62
N LEU A 326 15.54 20.42 9.79
CA LEU A 326 16.29 21.48 9.13
C LEU A 326 15.91 22.81 9.76
N ASP A 327 16.88 23.50 10.37
CA ASP A 327 16.69 24.80 11.02
C ASP A 327 15.50 24.80 12.00
N GLY A 328 15.38 23.71 12.78
CA GLY A 328 14.33 23.51 13.77
C GLY A 328 12.98 23.05 13.22
N LYS A 329 12.83 22.83 11.90
CA LYS A 329 11.61 22.29 11.28
C LYS A 329 11.77 20.81 10.94
N PRO A 330 10.79 19.94 11.25
CA PRO A 330 10.88 18.52 10.91
C PRO A 330 10.85 18.30 9.40
N LEU A 331 11.66 17.36 8.92
CA LEU A 331 11.65 16.90 7.54
C LEU A 331 10.91 15.56 7.40
N SER A 332 10.16 15.39 6.31
CA SER A 332 9.57 14.11 5.93
C SER A 332 10.52 13.40 4.98
N LEU A 333 11.36 12.51 5.50
CA LEU A 333 12.37 11.79 4.72
C LEU A 333 12.16 10.28 4.82
N THR A 334 12.34 9.59 3.70
CA THR A 334 12.44 8.13 3.69
C THR A 334 13.86 7.70 3.97
N ALA A 335 14.05 6.90 5.02
CA ALA A 335 15.36 6.39 5.39
C ALA A 335 15.34 4.94 5.84
N TYR A 336 16.44 4.24 5.58
CA TYR A 336 16.67 2.88 6.05
C TYR A 336 17.92 2.81 6.91
N SER A 337 17.84 2.05 7.99
CA SER A 337 19.00 1.62 8.77
C SER A 337 19.66 0.40 8.11
N ILE A 338 20.95 0.50 7.84
CA ILE A 338 21.79 -0.54 7.24
C ILE A 338 23.12 -0.53 7.99
N ASP A 339 23.50 -1.66 8.59
CA ASP A 339 24.74 -1.81 9.38
C ASP A 339 24.96 -0.65 10.37
N GLY A 340 23.91 -0.28 11.11
CA GLY A 340 23.94 0.79 12.13
C GLY A 340 23.94 2.23 11.60
N ASN A 341 23.90 2.43 10.28
CA ASN A 341 23.87 3.76 9.66
C ASN A 341 22.53 4.04 8.98
N ASN A 342 22.09 5.30 8.99
CA ASN A 342 20.88 5.72 8.29
C ASN A 342 21.21 6.23 6.89
N TYR A 343 20.53 5.69 5.89
CA TYR A 343 20.63 6.08 4.50
C TYR A 343 19.29 6.67 4.06
N PHE A 344 19.34 7.89 3.52
CA PHE A 344 18.18 8.72 3.21
C PHE A 344 18.00 8.82 1.70
N LYS A 345 16.76 8.77 1.24
CA LYS A 345 16.42 8.84 -0.18
C LYS A 345 16.89 10.18 -0.76
N LEU A 346 17.70 10.12 -1.81
CA LEU A 346 18.37 11.32 -2.37
C LEU A 346 17.38 12.38 -2.84
N ARG A 347 16.27 11.99 -3.47
CA ARG A 347 15.26 12.93 -3.97
C ARG A 347 14.57 13.69 -2.83
N ASP A 348 14.17 12.98 -1.77
CA ASP A 348 13.58 13.59 -0.57
C ASP A 348 14.55 14.62 0.05
N LEU A 349 15.87 14.35 0.03
CA LEU A 349 16.89 15.29 0.49
C LEU A 349 17.07 16.50 -0.45
N GLY A 350 17.07 16.28 -1.77
CA GLY A 350 17.17 17.36 -2.75
C GLY A 350 16.05 18.39 -2.59
N ASP A 351 14.82 17.89 -2.45
CA ASP A 351 13.63 18.72 -2.22
C ASP A 351 13.74 19.49 -0.89
N ALA A 352 14.16 18.82 0.18
CA ALA A 352 14.26 19.42 1.51
C ALA A 352 15.41 20.45 1.64
N LEU A 353 16.55 20.23 0.98
CA LEU A 353 17.77 21.02 1.12
C LEU A 353 17.96 22.03 -0.02
N GLY A 354 17.10 22.01 -1.03
CA GLY A 354 17.08 22.99 -2.12
C GLY A 354 18.11 22.75 -3.22
N PHE A 355 18.44 21.48 -3.52
CA PHE A 355 19.28 21.11 -4.66
C PHE A 355 18.55 20.18 -5.63
N GLY A 356 18.85 20.32 -6.92
CA GLY A 356 18.25 19.51 -7.99
C GLY A 356 18.81 18.10 -8.01
N VAL A 357 17.95 17.11 -8.27
CA VAL A 357 18.32 15.70 -8.44
C VAL A 357 17.72 15.18 -9.73
N ASP A 358 18.57 14.98 -10.74
CA ASP A 358 18.21 14.45 -12.05
C ASP A 358 18.86 13.09 -12.32
N TRP A 359 18.36 12.40 -13.34
CA TRP A 359 18.82 11.08 -13.74
C TRP A 359 19.13 11.04 -15.24
N ASN A 360 20.34 10.62 -15.59
CA ASN A 360 20.71 10.25 -16.95
C ASN A 360 20.72 8.73 -17.07
N ALA A 361 19.76 8.18 -17.80
CA ALA A 361 19.60 6.73 -17.99
C ALA A 361 20.68 6.13 -18.89
N ASP A 362 21.14 6.86 -19.91
CA ASP A 362 22.14 6.38 -20.87
C ASP A 362 23.50 6.14 -20.21
N THR A 363 23.87 7.01 -19.28
CA THR A 363 25.15 6.94 -18.57
C THR A 363 25.05 6.35 -17.17
N MET A 364 23.84 6.02 -16.72
CA MET A 364 23.51 5.61 -15.35
C MET A 364 24.05 6.59 -14.29
N THR A 365 23.80 7.88 -14.50
CA THR A 365 24.37 8.97 -13.69
C THR A 365 23.28 9.73 -12.93
N MET A 366 23.48 9.86 -11.62
CA MET A 366 22.77 10.80 -10.76
C MET A 366 23.41 12.19 -10.92
N ILE A 367 22.59 13.19 -11.28
CA ILE A 367 23.04 14.56 -11.49
C ILE A 367 22.51 15.41 -10.35
N LEU A 368 23.42 15.95 -9.54
CA LEU A 368 23.12 16.90 -8.48
C LEU A 368 23.48 18.30 -8.96
N THR A 369 22.54 19.23 -8.83
CA THR A 369 22.72 20.62 -9.27
C THR A 369 22.41 21.56 -8.13
N VAL A 370 23.36 22.40 -7.77
CA VAL A 370 23.19 23.46 -6.75
C VAL A 370 23.30 24.82 -7.40
N LYS A 371 22.53 25.80 -6.92
CA LYS A 371 22.48 27.16 -7.48
C LYS A 371 23.46 28.13 -6.83
#